data_AF-A0A3A4ULT5-F1
#
_entry.id   AF-A0A3A4ULT5-F1
#
_cell.length_a   1.000
_cell.length_b   1.000
_cell.length_c   1.000
_cell.angle_alpha   90.00
_cell.angle_beta   90.00
_cell.angle_gamma   90.00
#
_symmetry.space_group_name_H-M   'P 1'
#
loop_
_entity.id
_entity.type
_entity.pdbx_description
1 polymer ?
#
loop_
_entity_poly.entity_id
_entity_poly.type
_entity_poly.pdbx_seq_one_letter_code
_entity_poly.pdbx_strand_id
1 'polypeptide(L)'
;MQEKTKALLTVTFIGLALLVSLLFQVQLTGPAGLHFFALCAATLLFSIILLGLWIEETWAYQLSSLFFAGALADIIWMFTRTNNTALSAAGLLLSATGMIIATTRHKSDDYYALETYDLKENIRDLKKELESIRRANKKGKR
;
A
#
# COMPACT_ATOMS: atom_id res chain seq x y z
N MET A 1 -17.01 -1.05 -0.91
CA MET A 1 -17.24 -0.37 0.39
C MET A 1 -16.15 -0.69 1.41
N GLN A 2 -15.69 -1.94 1.50
CA GLN A 2 -14.60 -2.34 2.41
C GLN A 2 -13.24 -1.66 2.11
N GLU A 3 -12.91 -1.40 0.84
CA GLU A 3 -11.64 -0.74 0.45
C GLU A 3 -11.51 0.70 0.95
N LYS A 4 -12.56 1.50 0.78
CA LYS A 4 -12.59 2.89 1.27
C LYS A 4 -12.38 2.97 2.77
N THR A 5 -12.96 2.03 3.52
CA THR A 5 -12.78 1.94 4.98
C THR A 5 -11.36 1.54 5.36
N LYS A 6 -10.75 0.59 4.63
CA LYS A 6 -9.36 0.18 4.84
C LYS A 6 -8.36 1.29 4.53
N ALA A 7 -8.50 1.96 3.38
CA ALA A 7 -7.64 3.08 3.02
C ALA A 7 -7.75 4.21 4.06
N LEU A 8 -8.96 4.54 4.49
CA LEU A 8 -9.19 5.56 5.52
C LEU A 8 -8.58 5.14 6.87
N LEU A 9 -8.74 3.89 7.30
CA LEU A 9 -8.06 3.35 8.48
C LEU A 9 -6.54 3.46 8.35
N THR A 10 -5.95 3.00 7.24
CA THR A 10 -4.50 3.05 7.01
C THR A 10 -3.98 4.48 7.07
N VAL A 11 -4.66 5.44 6.43
CA VAL A 11 -4.29 6.87 6.52
C VAL A 11 -4.36 7.38 7.96
N THR A 12 -5.41 7.01 8.70
CA THR A 12 -5.58 7.42 10.10
C THR A 12 -4.47 6.85 10.99
N PHE A 13 -4.13 5.57 10.82
CA PHE A 13 -3.06 4.90 11.57
C PHE A 13 -1.68 5.45 11.23
N ILE A 14 -1.40 5.77 9.95
CA ILE A 14 -0.13 6.39 9.60
C ILE A 14 -0.02 7.80 10.18
N GLY A 15 -1.10 8.59 10.12
CA GLY A 15 -1.14 9.93 10.74
C GLY A 15 -0.91 9.88 12.25
N LEU A 16 -1.50 8.90 12.94
CA LEU A 16 -1.26 8.66 14.36
C LEU A 16 0.18 8.22 14.65
N ALA A 17 0.76 7.35 13.83
CA ALA A 17 2.16 6.93 13.97
C ALA A 17 3.13 8.11 13.80
N LEU A 18 2.87 9.01 12.84
CA LEU A 18 3.61 10.26 12.66
C LEU A 18 3.49 11.17 13.88
N LEU A 19 2.30 11.32 14.45
CA LEU A 19 2.05 12.14 15.63
C LEU A 19 2.81 11.58 16.85
N VAL A 20 2.83 10.26 17.05
CA VAL A 20 3.60 9.61 18.11
C VAL A 20 5.10 9.81 17.92
N SER A 21 5.62 9.65 16.70
CA SER A 21 7.04 9.90 16.40
C SER A 21 7.42 11.38 16.65
N LEU A 22 6.53 12.32 16.31
CA LEU A 22 6.67 13.75 16.64
C LEU A 22 6.75 14.01 18.15
N LEU A 23 5.87 13.37 18.93
CA LEU A 23 5.88 13.50 20.40
C LEU A 23 7.18 12.96 21.00
N PHE A 24 7.74 11.88 20.44
CA PHE A 24 9.06 11.37 20.85
C PHE A 24 10.19 12.32 20.48
N GLN A 25 10.17 12.91 19.29
CA GLN A 25 11.18 13.88 18.87
C GLN A 25 11.19 15.14 19.74
N VAL A 26 10.02 15.62 20.19
CA VAL A 26 9.93 16.75 21.14
C VAL A 26 10.59 16.44 22.49
N GLN A 27 10.60 15.16 22.90
CA GLN A 27 11.24 14.72 24.15
C GLN A 27 12.76 14.51 24.02
N LEU A 28 13.30 14.46 22.80
CA LEU A 28 14.73 14.26 22.56
C LEU A 28 15.45 15.59 22.41
N THR A 29 16.27 15.92 23.41
CA THR A 29 17.24 17.03 23.37
C THR A 29 18.48 16.68 22.53
N GLY A 30 18.27 16.18 21.31
CA GLY A 30 19.33 15.85 20.34
C GLY A 30 19.66 17.01 19.38
N PRO A 31 20.69 16.87 18.52
CA PRO A 31 21.01 17.88 17.51
C PRO A 31 19.83 18.05 16.54
N ALA A 32 19.14 19.18 16.65
CA ALA A 32 17.86 19.47 16.00
C ALA A 32 17.85 19.24 14.47
N GLY A 33 19.00 19.34 13.80
CA GLY A 33 19.11 19.18 12.34
C GLY A 33 18.78 17.77 11.85
N LEU A 34 19.29 16.71 12.50
CA LEU A 34 19.08 15.34 12.03
C LEU A 34 17.62 14.89 12.21
N HIS A 35 17.00 15.27 13.31
CA HIS A 35 15.58 14.99 13.57
C HIS A 35 14.68 15.69 12.56
N PHE A 36 15.01 16.93 12.18
CA PHE A 36 14.29 17.68 11.17
C PHE A 36 14.35 17.00 9.79
N PHE A 37 15.54 16.57 9.35
CA PHE A 37 15.67 15.85 8.07
C PHE A 37 14.91 14.52 8.07
N ALA A 38 14.98 13.76 9.16
CA ALA A 38 14.23 12.52 9.31
C ALA A 38 12.71 12.77 9.25
N LEU A 39 12.23 13.84 9.87
CA LEU A 39 10.82 14.22 9.87
C LEU A 39 10.35 14.71 8.50
N CYS A 40 11.16 15.48 7.77
CA CYS A 40 10.89 15.86 6.38
C CYS A 40 10.83 14.62 5.47
N ALA A 41 11.75 13.67 5.63
CA ALA A 41 11.72 12.43 4.86
C ALA A 41 10.47 11.60 5.18
N ALA A 42 10.10 11.48 6.46
CA ALA A 42 8.90 10.75 6.89
C ALA A 42 7.60 11.38 6.38
N THR A 43 7.49 12.71 6.39
CA THR A 43 6.31 13.42 5.87
C THR A 43 6.21 13.34 4.34
N LEU A 44 7.34 13.36 3.63
CA LEU A 44 7.36 13.17 2.18
C LEU A 44 6.94 11.73 1.82
N LEU A 45 7.48 10.73 2.51
CA LEU A 45 7.14 9.33 2.30
C LEU A 45 5.67 9.05 2.64
N PHE A 46 5.14 9.66 3.70
CA PHE A 46 3.72 9.63 4.01
C PHE A 46 2.86 10.21 2.88
N SER A 47 3.26 11.34 2.30
CA SER A 47 2.53 11.96 1.20
C SER A 47 2.47 11.04 -0.02
N ILE A 48 3.56 10.34 -0.33
CA ILE A 48 3.61 9.34 -1.41
C ILE A 48 2.66 8.17 -1.12
N ILE A 49 2.66 7.66 0.11
CA ILE A 49 1.76 6.58 0.52
C ILE A 49 0.29 7.01 0.42
N LEU A 50 -0.04 8.22 0.87
CA LEU A 50 -1.37 8.80 0.78
C LEU A 50 -1.85 8.90 -0.67
N LEU A 51 -0.98 9.38 -1.55
CA LEU A 51 -1.28 9.46 -2.98
C LEU A 51 -1.50 8.08 -3.57
N GLY A 52 -0.65 7.10 -3.24
CA GLY A 52 -0.82 5.72 -3.67
C GLY A 52 -2.12 5.07 -3.17
N LEU A 53 -2.50 5.32 -1.92
CA LEU A 53 -3.78 4.84 -1.36
C LEU A 53 -4.99 5.54 -2.01
N TRP A 54 -4.85 6.81 -2.41
CA TRP A 54 -5.90 7.56 -3.09
C TRP A 54 -6.20 7.02 -4.48
N ILE A 55 -5.17 6.60 -5.21
CA ILE A 55 -5.31 5.95 -6.53
C ILE A 55 -5.50 4.43 -6.43
N GLU A 56 -5.74 3.91 -5.22
CA GLU A 56 -6.00 2.48 -4.93
C GLU A 56 -4.89 1.52 -5.42
N GLU A 57 -3.65 2.02 -5.45
CA GLU A 57 -2.51 1.25 -5.95
C GLU A 57 -1.99 0.21 -4.94
N THR A 58 -1.63 -0.97 -5.46
CA THR A 58 -1.19 -2.10 -4.62
C THR A 58 0.16 -1.86 -3.94
N TRP A 59 1.04 -1.08 -4.58
CA TRP A 59 2.34 -0.73 -4.02
C TRP A 59 2.22 0.15 -2.75
N ALA A 60 1.14 0.91 -2.61
CA ALA A 60 0.93 1.81 -1.48
C ALA A 60 0.78 1.05 -0.16
N TYR A 61 0.15 -0.13 -0.20
CA TYR A 61 0.01 -1.01 0.97
C TYR A 61 1.35 -1.61 1.40
N GLN A 62 2.21 -1.99 0.44
CA GLN A 62 3.55 -2.48 0.73
C GLN A 62 4.42 -1.39 1.37
N LEU A 63 4.41 -0.18 0.80
CA LEU A 63 5.11 0.98 1.36
C LEU A 63 4.57 1.38 2.74
N SER A 64 3.26 1.30 2.95
CA SER A 64 2.63 1.52 4.27
C SER A 64 3.16 0.52 5.31
N SER A 65 3.27 -0.76 4.95
CA SER A 65 3.81 -1.78 5.87
C SER A 65 5.27 -1.52 6.23
N LEU A 66 6.09 -1.08 5.26
CA LEU A 66 7.48 -0.73 5.48
C LEU A 66 7.59 0.50 6.40
N PHE A 67 6.71 1.48 6.22
CA PHE A 67 6.61 2.65 7.07
C PHE A 67 6.27 2.26 8.53
N PHE A 68 5.27 1.40 8.73
CA PHE A 68 4.92 0.92 10.06
C PHE A 68 6.04 0.10 10.71
N ALA A 69 6.78 -0.72 9.94
CA ALA A 69 7.94 -1.43 10.44
C ALA A 69 9.07 -0.47 10.87
N GLY A 70 9.30 0.59 10.10
CA GLY A 70 10.23 1.66 10.46
C GLY A 70 9.81 2.40 11.74
N ALA A 71 8.53 2.75 11.85
CA ALA A 71 7.97 3.37 13.07
C ALA A 71 8.11 2.46 14.30
N LEU A 72 7.88 1.15 14.15
CA LEU A 72 8.09 0.15 15.20
C LEU A 72 9.55 0.13 15.67
N ALA A 73 10.50 0.10 14.74
CA ALA A 73 11.93 0.14 15.06
C ALA A 73 12.32 1.43 15.79
N ASP A 74 11.77 2.58 15.35
CA ASP A 74 11.99 3.87 15.99
C ASP A 74 11.41 3.91 17.42
N ILE A 75 10.19 3.41 17.62
CA ILE A 75 9.58 3.33 18.96
C ILE A 75 10.36 2.41 19.90
N ILE A 76 10.84 1.26 19.41
CA ILE A 76 11.68 0.35 20.20
C ILE A 76 12.98 1.06 20.60
N TRP A 77 13.63 1.75 19.66
CA TRP A 77 14.82 2.52 19.94
C TRP A 77 14.55 3.63 20.96
N MET A 78 13.46 4.39 20.80
CA MET A 78 13.09 5.47 21.71
C MET A 78 12.70 4.98 23.10
N PHE A 79 12.08 3.81 23.20
CA PHE A 79 11.78 3.18 24.48
C PHE A 79 13.07 2.96 25.30
N THR A 80 14.15 2.49 24.66
CA THR A 80 15.45 2.31 25.34
C THR A 80 16.09 3.61 25.84
N ARG A 81 15.70 4.75 25.26
CA ARG A 81 16.27 6.08 25.57
C ARG A 81 15.46 6.88 26.58
N THR A 82 14.13 6.79 26.52
CA THR A 82 13.23 7.68 27.26
C THR A 82 12.50 7.01 28.43
N ASN A 83 12.49 5.67 28.50
CA ASN A 83 11.73 4.89 29.50
C ASN A 83 10.23 5.27 29.60
N ASN A 84 9.68 5.95 28.60
CA ASN A 84 8.28 6.36 28.58
C ASN A 84 7.40 5.20 28.12
N THR A 85 7.00 4.35 29.07
CA THR A 85 6.26 3.11 28.83
C THR A 85 4.89 3.35 28.20
N ALA A 86 4.17 4.40 28.61
CA ALA A 86 2.83 4.69 28.10
C ALA A 86 2.86 5.10 26.62
N LEU A 87 3.74 6.03 26.25
CA LEU A 87 3.86 6.51 24.86
C LEU A 87 4.40 5.42 23.93
N SER A 88 5.34 4.60 24.43
CA SER A 88 5.91 3.49 23.66
C SER A 88 4.87 2.38 23.43
N ALA A 89 4.09 2.02 24.46
CA ALA A 89 3.02 1.02 24.31
C ALA A 89 1.94 1.47 23.32
N ALA A 90 1.53 2.75 23.38
CA ALA A 90 0.57 3.31 22.44
C ALA A 90 1.11 3.29 21.00
N GLY A 91 2.37 3.70 20.80
CA GLY A 91 3.04 3.65 19.50
C GLY A 91 3.17 2.24 18.94
N LEU A 92 3.54 1.28 19.78
CA LEU A 92 3.67 -0.14 19.39
C LEU A 92 2.32 -0.71 18.95
N LEU A 93 1.25 -0.45 19.71
CA LEU A 93 -0.10 -0.91 19.36
C LEU A 93 -0.59 -0.30 18.05
N LEU A 94 -0.40 1.01 17.87
CA LEU A 94 -0.76 1.72 16.64
C LEU A 94 0.00 1.16 15.43
N SER A 95 1.31 0.99 15.56
CA SER A 95 2.17 0.52 14.46
C SER A 95 1.91 -0.94 14.12
N ALA A 96 1.71 -1.80 15.12
CA ALA A 96 1.36 -3.21 14.91
C ALA A 96 -0.01 -3.35 14.24
N THR A 97 -1.01 -2.59 14.71
CA THR A 97 -2.37 -2.63 14.13
C THR A 97 -2.36 -2.10 12.70
N GLY A 98 -1.68 -0.97 12.45
CA GLY A 98 -1.49 -0.41 11.12
C GLY A 98 -0.80 -1.38 10.16
N MET A 99 0.23 -2.10 10.64
CA MET A 99 0.93 -3.11 9.85
C MET A 99 0.01 -4.29 9.51
N ILE A 100 -0.82 -4.77 10.44
CA ILE A 100 -1.80 -5.85 10.17
C ILE A 100 -2.83 -5.38 9.12
N ILE A 101 -3.34 -4.17 9.22
CA ILE A 101 -4.30 -3.62 8.26
C ILE A 101 -3.65 -3.45 6.88
N ALA A 102 -2.40 -2.99 6.82
CA ALA A 102 -1.66 -2.83 5.57
C ALA A 102 -1.26 -4.16 4.91
N THR A 103 -0.98 -5.20 5.71
CA THR A 103 -0.52 -6.51 5.21
C THR A 103 -1.65 -7.49 4.93
N THR A 104 -2.84 -7.28 5.48
CA THR A 104 -4.03 -8.08 5.17
C THR A 104 -4.50 -7.80 3.74
N ARG A 105 -3.85 -8.51 2.79
CA ARG A 105 -4.20 -8.56 1.36
C ARG A 105 -5.71 -8.59 1.22
N HIS A 106 -6.29 -7.56 0.61
CA HIS A 106 -7.42 -7.84 -0.26
C HIS A 106 -6.88 -8.66 -1.43
N LYS A 107 -7.58 -9.75 -1.76
CA LYS A 107 -7.59 -10.19 -3.16
C LYS A 107 -7.99 -8.94 -3.94
N SER A 108 -7.03 -8.29 -4.58
CA SER A 108 -7.36 -7.46 -5.72
C SER A 108 -8.10 -8.42 -6.64
N ASP A 109 -9.40 -8.21 -6.82
CA ASP A 109 -10.12 -8.88 -7.88
C ASP A 109 -9.41 -8.49 -9.18
N ASP A 110 -8.50 -9.36 -9.61
CA ASP A 110 -8.29 -9.78 -10.98
C ASP A 110 -8.47 -8.70 -12.07
N TYR A 111 -7.88 -7.51 -11.87
CA TYR A 111 -7.84 -6.45 -12.89
C TYR A 111 -7.12 -6.96 -14.17
N TYR A 112 -6.19 -7.91 -14.03
CA TYR A 112 -5.56 -8.61 -15.15
C TYR A 112 -6.39 -9.77 -15.74
N ALA A 113 -7.38 -10.30 -15.02
CA ALA A 113 -8.25 -11.34 -15.57
C ALA A 113 -9.34 -10.72 -16.45
N LEU A 114 -9.81 -9.50 -16.16
CA LEU A 114 -10.81 -8.84 -17.02
C LEU A 114 -10.27 -8.52 -18.41
N GLU A 115 -9.05 -7.98 -18.55
CA GLU A 115 -8.50 -7.70 -19.89
C GLU A 115 -8.19 -8.97 -20.70
N THR A 116 -7.86 -10.09 -20.04
CA THR A 116 -7.56 -11.34 -20.76
C THR A 116 -8.79 -12.11 -21.21
N TYR A 117 -9.97 -11.86 -20.64
CA TYR A 117 -11.22 -12.47 -21.11
C TYR A 117 -11.67 -11.87 -22.45
N ASP A 118 -11.63 -10.54 -22.60
CA ASP A 118 -12.03 -9.86 -23.85
C ASP A 118 -11.09 -10.21 -25.04
N LEU A 119 -9.80 -10.40 -24.77
CA LEU A 119 -8.84 -10.82 -25.78
C LEU A 119 -9.04 -12.27 -26.23
N LYS A 120 -9.37 -13.17 -25.29
CA LYS A 120 -9.50 -14.61 -25.58
C LYS A 120 -10.80 -14.94 -26.33
N GLU A 121 -11.85 -14.18 -26.09
CA GLU A 121 -13.12 -14.29 -26.81
C GLU A 121 -12.99 -13.77 -28.25
N ASN A 122 -12.38 -12.59 -28.44
CA ASN A 122 -12.11 -12.04 -29.76
C ASN A 122 -11.23 -12.95 -30.64
N ILE A 123 -10.18 -13.57 -30.07
CA ILE A 123 -9.33 -14.52 -30.81
C ILE A 123 -10.13 -15.77 -31.24
N ARG A 124 -11.08 -16.22 -30.41
CA ARG A 124 -11.91 -17.40 -30.73
C ARG A 124 -12.84 -17.10 -31.89
N ASP A 125 -13.44 -15.93 -31.92
CA ASP A 125 -14.38 -15.56 -32.98
C ASP A 125 -13.66 -15.24 -34.30
N LEU A 126 -12.51 -14.55 -34.26
CA LEU A 126 -11.63 -14.39 -35.42
C LEU A 126 -11.19 -15.74 -36.01
N LYS A 127 -10.90 -16.74 -35.17
CA LYS A 127 -10.50 -18.08 -35.63
C LYS A 127 -11.64 -18.83 -36.29
N LYS A 128 -12.87 -18.70 -35.79
CA LYS A 128 -14.07 -19.29 -36.43
C LYS A 128 -14.36 -18.64 -37.78
N GLU A 129 -14.21 -17.32 -37.89
CA GLU A 129 -14.40 -16.58 -39.13
C GLU A 129 -13.35 -16.97 -40.18
N LEU A 130 -12.08 -17.10 -39.78
CA LEU A 130 -11.02 -17.56 -40.68
C LEU A 130 -11.26 -18.98 -41.21
N GLU A 131 -11.78 -19.88 -40.38
CA GLU A 131 -12.12 -21.24 -40.80
C GLU A 131 -13.31 -21.29 -41.76
N SER A 132 -14.32 -20.43 -41.57
CA SER A 132 -15.49 -20.37 -42.46
C SER A 132 -15.07 -19.89 -43.86
N ILE A 133 -14.22 -18.85 -43.92
CA ILE A 133 -13.64 -18.34 -45.18
C ILE A 133 -12.79 -19.41 -45.87
N ARG A 134 -11.96 -20.15 -45.13
CA ARG A 134 -11.13 -21.23 -45.68
C ARG A 134 -11.99 -22.37 -46.26
N ARG A 135 -13.11 -22.71 -45.63
CA ARG A 135 -14.06 -23.72 -46.12
C ARG A 135 -14.80 -23.24 -47.36
N ALA A 136 -15.18 -21.96 -47.44
CA ALA A 136 -15.81 -21.37 -48.61
C ALA A 136 -14.87 -21.38 -49.83
N ASN A 137 -13.61 -20.96 -49.65
CA ASN A 137 -12.61 -20.96 -50.73
C ASN A 137 -12.23 -22.37 -51.22
N LYS A 138 -12.34 -23.40 -50.36
CA LYS A 138 -12.11 -24.79 -50.77
C LYS A 138 -13.28 -25.37 -51.59
N LYS A 139 -14.49 -24.84 -51.44
CA LYS A 139 -15.67 -25.25 -52.22
C LYS A 139 -15.77 -24.55 -53.58
N GLY A 140 -15.29 -23.32 -53.72
CA GLY A 140 -15.30 -22.57 -54.99
C GLY A 140 -14.20 -22.93 -55.99
N LYS A 141 -13.34 -23.92 -55.68
CA LYS A 141 -12.26 -24.42 -56.55
C LYS A 141 -12.57 -25.77 -57.22
N ARG A 142 -13.82 -26.24 -57.14
CA ARG A 142 -14.36 -27.35 -57.95
C ARG A 142 -15.32 -26.79 -58.97
#